data_AF-A0A9P5QGQ2-F1
#
_entry.id   AF-A0A9P5QGQ2-F1
#
_cell.length_a   1.000
_cell.length_b   1.000
_cell.length_c   1.000
_cell.angle_alpha   90.00
_cell.angle_beta   90.00
_cell.angle_gamma   90.00
#
_symmetry.space_group_name_H-M   'P 1'
#
loop_
_entity.id
_entity.type
_entity.pdbx_description
1 polymer ?
#
loop_
_entity_poly.entity_id
_entity_poly.type
_entity_poly.pdbx_seq_one_letter_code
_entity_poly.pdbx_strand_id
1 'polypeptide(L)'
;MGQWIPDCNGSINGTVQFMPPTGFPYQPDGSCNLVKKLNTIAPPPSTPPSTLPPSNVTGSGNQTAVGCIPPFIPDPMLGPGGTTTNSKVCDKGCCLPCPSQYSLYQEGSLDTGYLVSDIARIISAVLSLILMLSYIVLPDKLAHPTTIIFCQIISAFLFSAVALFSVFSRQKVQCVDSINPSTQQNNLRCAAQGTLQVFSAAAFCIWNTAVILNLHLHTVWGSAWFARNYVITHSVCWGIPAIITATALGMGQISWNTGSYCFISQSMASAIFFYPLAILLFPSFFLHISTFFHIARVTIQSSNESSGTSGSTSITGGGPPTISKYRHAMTVIKIQWRAALMASLAITLAVYYWLFYFFQFSKMNPERLRPNIENHFMKCLIDGGDQNSCVAELAPYLPSFAIMISAEVLVSTAGLVCFIIFFKPSLVREWRDFFGSVGYFLSRRGGRKDEEDFIPM
;
A
#
# COMPACT_ATOMS: atom_id res chain seq x y z
N MET A 1 -14.51 -23.38 -50.23
CA MET A 1 -15.24 -22.18 -49.78
C MET A 1 -14.20 -21.22 -49.21
N GLY A 2 -13.89 -20.15 -49.94
CA GLY A 2 -12.79 -19.24 -49.59
C GLY A 2 -13.10 -18.45 -48.32
N GLN A 3 -12.14 -18.44 -47.39
CA GLN A 3 -12.16 -17.57 -46.22
C GLN A 3 -12.21 -16.11 -46.70
N TRP A 4 -13.28 -15.40 -46.32
CA TRP A 4 -13.33 -13.95 -46.41
C TRP A 4 -12.23 -13.38 -45.52
N ILE A 5 -11.17 -12.86 -46.14
CA ILE A 5 -10.20 -11.99 -45.48
C ILE A 5 -10.87 -10.61 -45.47
N PRO A 6 -11.21 -10.03 -44.30
CA PRO A 6 -11.79 -8.69 -44.23
C PRO A 6 -10.77 -7.68 -44.74
N ASP A 7 -11.20 -6.77 -45.62
CA ASP A 7 -10.38 -5.64 -46.06
C ASP A 7 -10.15 -4.68 -44.88
N CYS A 8 -8.94 -4.68 -44.32
CA CYS A 8 -8.54 -3.82 -43.20
C CYS A 8 -8.60 -2.32 -43.52
N ASN A 9 -8.83 -1.91 -44.77
CA ASN A 9 -9.00 -0.51 -45.19
C ASN A 9 -10.46 -0.13 -45.52
N GLY A 10 -11.41 -1.06 -45.48
CA GLY A 10 -12.81 -0.81 -45.84
C GLY A 10 -13.69 -0.45 -44.65
N SER A 11 -14.49 0.63 -44.74
CA SER A 11 -15.51 0.93 -43.73
C SER A 11 -16.63 -0.12 -43.73
N ILE A 12 -17.16 -0.45 -42.56
CA ILE A 12 -18.36 -1.29 -42.45
C ILE A 12 -19.56 -0.44 -42.89
N ASN A 13 -20.22 -0.86 -43.97
CA ASN A 13 -21.40 -0.17 -44.50
C ASN A 13 -22.43 0.09 -43.40
N GLY A 14 -22.71 1.37 -43.15
CA GLY A 14 -23.69 1.83 -42.16
C GLY A 14 -23.12 2.16 -40.76
N THR A 15 -21.81 2.13 -40.54
CA THR A 15 -21.19 2.52 -39.25
C THR A 15 -19.96 3.42 -39.42
N VAL A 16 -19.63 4.21 -38.39
CA VAL A 16 -18.44 5.09 -38.31
C VAL A 16 -17.33 4.52 -37.41
N GLN A 17 -17.38 3.22 -37.09
CA GLN A 17 -16.49 2.59 -36.12
C GLN A 17 -15.55 1.56 -36.78
N PHE A 18 -14.30 1.55 -36.33
CA PHE A 18 -13.36 0.45 -36.52
C PHE A 18 -12.99 -0.11 -35.13
N MET A 19 -13.36 -1.37 -34.87
CA MET A 19 -13.23 -2.20 -33.64
C MET A 19 -14.33 -2.15 -32.55
N PRO A 20 -14.70 -3.31 -31.95
CA PRO A 20 -15.68 -3.42 -30.88
C PRO A 20 -15.07 -3.35 -29.45
N PRO A 21 -15.89 -3.13 -28.40
CA PRO A 21 -15.48 -2.72 -27.05
C PRO A 21 -14.78 -3.78 -26.18
N THR A 22 -14.54 -4.99 -26.71
CA THR A 22 -14.16 -6.17 -25.93
C THR A 22 -12.74 -6.68 -26.18
N GLY A 23 -11.91 -5.96 -26.94
CA GLY A 23 -10.46 -6.18 -26.97
C GLY A 23 -9.97 -7.47 -27.66
N PHE A 24 -10.76 -8.10 -28.53
CA PHE A 24 -10.27 -9.20 -29.37
C PHE A 24 -9.85 -8.70 -30.77
N PRO A 25 -8.69 -9.12 -31.30
CA PRO A 25 -8.24 -8.73 -32.64
C PRO A 25 -9.04 -9.47 -33.73
N TYR A 26 -9.25 -8.82 -34.89
CA TYR A 26 -9.90 -9.47 -36.04
C TYR A 26 -9.02 -10.56 -36.69
N GLN A 27 -7.71 -10.55 -36.48
CA GLN A 27 -6.79 -11.62 -36.90
C GLN A 27 -5.85 -12.04 -35.77
N PRO A 28 -5.49 -13.34 -35.65
CA PRO A 28 -4.63 -13.86 -34.59
C PRO A 28 -3.21 -13.27 -34.56
N ASP A 29 -2.76 -12.67 -35.67
CA ASP A 29 -1.41 -12.12 -35.84
C ASP A 29 -1.30 -10.63 -35.47
N GLY A 30 -2.40 -9.96 -35.14
CA GLY A 30 -2.42 -8.55 -34.72
C GLY A 30 -2.11 -7.54 -35.83
N SER A 31 -2.05 -7.97 -37.08
CA SER A 31 -1.66 -7.13 -38.24
C SER A 31 -2.65 -5.99 -38.54
N CYS A 32 -3.93 -6.16 -38.18
CA CYS A 32 -5.01 -5.20 -38.44
C CYS A 32 -5.20 -4.15 -37.31
N ASN A 33 -4.28 -4.07 -36.34
CA ASN A 33 -4.38 -3.18 -35.16
C ASN A 33 -3.52 -1.89 -35.26
N LEU A 34 -2.96 -1.56 -36.43
CA LEU A 34 -2.10 -0.40 -36.61
C LEU A 34 -2.89 0.77 -37.19
N VAL A 35 -3.21 1.76 -36.35
CA VAL A 35 -3.78 3.05 -36.78
C VAL A 35 -2.72 3.78 -37.63
N LYS A 36 -2.96 3.92 -38.93
CA LYS A 36 -2.05 4.61 -39.85
C LYS A 36 -2.28 6.13 -39.75
N LYS A 37 -1.23 6.92 -39.50
CA LYS A 37 -1.29 8.39 -39.64
C LYS A 37 -1.46 8.77 -41.12
N LEU A 38 -2.51 9.51 -41.44
CA LEU A 38 -2.64 10.18 -42.73
C LEU A 38 -1.77 11.44 -42.73
N ASN A 39 -0.66 11.42 -43.47
CA ASN A 39 -0.02 12.63 -43.98
C ASN A 39 0.60 12.29 -45.33
N THR A 40 0.10 12.90 -46.40
CA THR A 40 0.85 13.14 -47.64
C THR A 40 0.07 14.10 -48.53
N ILE A 41 0.43 15.39 -48.50
CA ILE A 41 0.40 16.23 -49.70
C ILE A 41 1.73 17.03 -49.71
N ALA A 42 2.43 16.96 -50.83
CA ALA A 42 3.75 17.53 -51.10
C ALA A 42 3.76 19.08 -51.18
N PRO A 43 4.92 19.77 -51.06
CA PRO A 43 5.01 21.23 -51.00
C PRO A 43 5.30 21.88 -52.36
N PRO A 44 4.90 23.16 -52.56
CA PRO A 44 5.73 24.11 -53.34
C PRO A 44 5.79 25.52 -52.69
N PRO A 45 6.48 26.53 -53.26
CA PRO A 45 7.85 26.94 -52.90
C PRO A 45 7.95 28.29 -52.13
N SER A 46 9.16 28.50 -51.59
CA SER A 46 9.73 29.61 -50.80
C SER A 46 9.30 31.08 -51.08
N THR A 47 9.13 31.87 -50.01
CA THR A 47 9.66 33.26 -49.80
C THR A 47 9.42 33.75 -48.34
N PRO A 48 10.18 34.74 -47.81
CA PRO A 48 10.49 34.85 -46.37
C PRO A 48 9.81 36.07 -45.66
N PRO A 49 10.22 36.50 -44.45
CA PRO A 49 9.40 36.47 -43.22
C PRO A 49 8.84 37.83 -42.78
N SER A 50 7.60 37.86 -42.27
CA SER A 50 7.05 39.06 -41.61
C SER A 50 6.18 38.71 -40.41
N THR A 51 6.74 38.95 -39.22
CA THR A 51 6.12 39.60 -38.05
C THR A 51 4.66 39.29 -37.66
N LEU A 52 4.52 38.65 -36.49
CA LEU A 52 3.35 38.66 -35.57
C LEU A 52 2.66 40.03 -35.48
N PRO A 53 1.32 40.10 -35.31
CA PRO A 53 0.75 40.12 -33.94
C PRO A 53 -0.69 39.51 -33.82
N PRO A 54 -1.44 39.71 -32.71
CA PRO A 54 -2.13 38.65 -31.97
C PRO A 54 -3.50 38.26 -32.55
N SER A 55 -3.80 36.96 -32.64
CA SER A 55 -5.08 36.50 -33.17
C SER A 55 -6.10 36.26 -32.06
N ASN A 56 -7.09 37.16 -32.04
CA ASN A 56 -8.42 36.95 -31.49
C ASN A 56 -9.02 35.63 -31.99
N VAL A 57 -9.56 34.84 -31.06
CA VAL A 57 -10.29 33.61 -31.35
C VAL A 57 -11.70 33.96 -31.80
N THR A 58 -12.03 33.69 -33.06
CA THR A 58 -13.41 33.44 -33.51
C THR A 58 -13.42 32.58 -34.78
N GLY A 59 -14.04 31.40 -34.70
CA GLY A 59 -14.76 30.76 -35.82
C GLY A 59 -13.98 29.89 -36.83
N SER A 60 -14.21 28.57 -36.73
CA SER A 60 -14.38 27.61 -37.85
C SER A 60 -13.32 27.54 -38.97
N GLY A 61 -12.47 26.51 -38.93
CA GLY A 61 -11.77 25.99 -40.11
C GLY A 61 -10.53 25.13 -39.78
N ASN A 62 -10.50 23.90 -40.29
CA ASN A 62 -9.39 22.92 -40.30
C ASN A 62 -8.82 22.45 -38.94
N GLN A 63 -9.35 21.30 -38.48
CA GLN A 63 -8.81 20.49 -37.39
C GLN A 63 -7.46 19.86 -37.76
N THR A 64 -6.39 20.63 -37.63
CA THR A 64 -5.03 20.11 -37.48
C THR A 64 -4.57 20.45 -36.06
N ALA A 65 -4.54 19.42 -35.20
CA ALA A 65 -4.12 19.44 -33.80
C ALA A 65 -4.78 20.51 -32.90
N VAL A 66 -5.79 20.11 -32.13
CA VAL A 66 -6.28 20.89 -30.99
C VAL A 66 -5.09 21.11 -30.04
N GLY A 67 -4.61 22.34 -29.93
CA GLY A 67 -3.61 22.72 -28.93
C GLY A 67 -4.25 22.67 -27.55
N CYS A 68 -3.99 21.62 -26.77
CA CYS A 68 -4.43 21.55 -25.39
C CYS A 68 -3.54 22.43 -24.51
N ILE A 69 -4.16 23.18 -23.60
CA ILE A 69 -3.45 23.99 -22.60
C ILE A 69 -2.79 23.02 -21.61
N PRO A 70 -1.48 23.09 -21.34
CA PRO A 70 -0.85 22.27 -20.31
C PRO A 70 -1.56 22.44 -18.95
N PRO A 71 -1.78 21.38 -18.17
CA PRO A 71 -1.22 20.03 -18.31
C PRO A 71 -2.06 19.06 -19.16
N PHE A 72 -3.09 19.52 -19.87
CA PHE A 72 -3.92 18.66 -20.70
C PHE A 72 -3.18 18.18 -21.94
N ILE A 73 -3.43 16.92 -22.32
CA ILE A 73 -2.86 16.30 -23.52
C ILE A 73 -3.96 16.04 -24.56
N PRO A 74 -3.64 16.07 -25.86
CA PRO A 74 -4.61 15.74 -26.92
C PRO A 74 -5.17 14.33 -26.75
N ASP A 75 -6.47 14.14 -26.99
CA ASP A 75 -7.10 12.83 -26.96
C ASP A 75 -6.49 11.92 -28.04
N PRO A 76 -5.79 10.82 -27.67
CA PRO A 76 -5.19 9.92 -28.64
C PRO A 76 -6.22 9.13 -29.46
N MET A 77 -7.49 9.11 -29.04
CA MET A 77 -8.58 8.33 -29.64
C MET A 77 -9.66 9.21 -30.27
N LEU A 78 -9.34 10.47 -30.59
CA LEU A 78 -10.29 11.41 -31.17
C LEU A 78 -10.82 10.90 -32.52
N GLY A 79 -12.06 10.40 -32.53
CA GLY A 79 -12.75 9.96 -33.75
C GLY A 79 -13.27 11.14 -34.59
N PRO A 80 -13.68 10.89 -35.86
CA PRO A 80 -14.36 11.90 -36.67
C PRO A 80 -15.60 12.41 -35.93
N GLY A 81 -15.68 13.73 -35.72
CA GLY A 81 -16.77 14.38 -34.97
C GLY A 81 -16.45 14.74 -33.52
N GLY A 82 -15.21 14.56 -33.05
CA GLY A 82 -14.79 15.00 -31.71
C GLY A 82 -15.33 14.13 -30.58
N THR A 83 -15.73 12.89 -30.88
CA THR A 83 -16.22 11.95 -29.88
C THR A 83 -15.05 11.30 -29.16
N THR A 84 -14.99 11.51 -27.83
CA THR A 84 -14.01 10.86 -26.95
C THR A 84 -14.58 9.52 -26.48
N THR A 85 -13.75 8.47 -26.44
CA THR A 85 -14.16 7.17 -25.89
C THR A 85 -14.16 7.15 -24.37
N ASN A 86 -13.53 8.13 -23.72
CA ASN A 86 -13.41 8.23 -22.26
C ASN A 86 -13.82 9.63 -21.74
N SER A 87 -15.12 9.89 -21.74
CA SER A 87 -15.71 11.16 -21.26
C SER A 87 -15.51 11.44 -19.75
N LYS A 88 -14.89 10.51 -19.01
CA LYS A 88 -14.58 10.70 -17.58
C LYS A 88 -13.30 11.50 -17.36
N VAL A 89 -12.36 11.43 -18.31
CA VAL A 89 -11.02 12.02 -18.20
C VAL A 89 -10.74 13.00 -19.35
N CYS A 90 -11.51 12.90 -20.43
CA CYS A 90 -11.39 13.72 -21.62
C CYS A 90 -12.63 14.59 -21.83
N ASP A 91 -12.41 15.87 -22.13
CA ASP A 91 -13.44 16.81 -22.56
C ASP A 91 -12.93 17.65 -23.75
N LYS A 92 -13.81 17.91 -24.72
CA LYS A 92 -13.52 18.74 -25.92
C LYS A 92 -12.21 18.38 -26.66
N GLY A 93 -11.84 17.10 -26.68
CA GLY A 93 -10.63 16.60 -27.35
C GLY A 93 -9.32 16.79 -26.58
N CYS A 94 -9.39 17.23 -25.32
CA CYS A 94 -8.27 17.30 -24.39
C CYS A 94 -8.52 16.41 -23.17
N CYS A 95 -7.48 15.72 -22.70
CA CYS A 95 -7.55 14.77 -21.61
C CYS A 95 -6.57 15.13 -20.50
N LEU A 96 -6.92 14.80 -19.26
CA LEU A 96 -5.99 14.85 -18.14
C LEU A 96 -5.01 13.67 -18.24
N PRO A 97 -3.69 13.88 -18.13
CA PRO A 97 -2.71 12.79 -18.25
C PRO A 97 -2.79 11.85 -17.04
N CYS A 98 -2.51 10.56 -17.27
CA CYS A 98 -2.35 9.58 -16.20
C CYS A 98 -0.89 9.58 -15.70
N PRO A 99 -0.65 9.77 -14.39
CA PRO A 99 -1.62 9.75 -13.30
C PRO A 99 -2.24 11.14 -13.01
N SER A 100 -3.57 11.23 -13.03
CA SER A 100 -4.33 12.51 -12.99
C SER A 100 -4.03 13.40 -11.78
N GLN A 101 -3.74 12.79 -10.64
CA GLN A 101 -3.39 13.50 -9.41
C GLN A 101 -2.17 14.42 -9.56
N TYR A 102 -1.23 14.12 -10.46
CA TYR A 102 0.00 14.90 -10.62
C TYR A 102 -0.26 16.29 -11.22
N SER A 103 -1.35 16.43 -11.97
CA SER A 103 -1.77 17.71 -12.54
C SER A 103 -2.51 18.60 -11.55
N LEU A 104 -3.02 18.03 -10.44
CA LEU A 104 -3.81 18.73 -9.43
C LEU A 104 -2.98 19.23 -8.24
N TYR A 105 -1.69 18.92 -8.23
CA TYR A 105 -0.74 19.40 -7.22
C TYR A 105 0.41 20.14 -7.92
N GLN A 106 1.21 20.87 -7.13
CA GLN A 106 2.38 21.56 -7.65
C GLN A 106 3.34 20.58 -8.33
N GLU A 107 3.92 21.00 -9.44
CA GLU A 107 4.81 20.17 -10.24
C GLU A 107 5.98 19.62 -9.39
N GLY A 108 6.29 18.34 -9.55
CA GLY A 108 7.37 17.65 -8.82
C GLY A 108 7.13 17.38 -7.32
N SER A 109 6.11 17.99 -6.70
CA SER A 109 5.84 17.80 -5.26
C SER A 109 5.44 16.37 -4.92
N LEU A 110 4.49 15.80 -5.69
CA LEU A 110 4.02 14.42 -5.51
C LEU A 110 5.08 13.40 -5.86
N ASP A 111 5.90 13.64 -6.88
CA ASP A 111 7.00 12.73 -7.23
C ASP A 111 7.99 12.58 -6.08
N THR A 112 8.35 13.69 -5.46
CA THR A 112 9.25 13.72 -4.30
C THR A 112 8.60 13.05 -3.09
N GLY A 113 7.35 13.42 -2.76
CA GLY A 113 6.63 12.87 -1.62
C GLY A 113 6.45 11.35 -1.69
N TYR A 114 6.01 10.85 -2.84
CA TYR A 114 5.86 9.41 -3.06
C TYR A 114 7.20 8.69 -3.15
N LEU A 115 8.27 9.33 -3.64
CA LEU A 115 9.61 8.74 -3.65
C LEU A 115 10.12 8.49 -2.22
N VAL A 116 9.92 9.47 -1.32
CA VAL A 116 10.27 9.31 0.10
C VAL A 116 9.48 8.15 0.72
N SER A 117 8.18 8.06 0.43
CA SER A 117 7.36 6.94 0.91
C SER A 117 7.83 5.60 0.37
N ASP A 118 8.14 5.48 -0.93
CA ASP A 118 8.61 4.25 -1.54
C ASP A 118 9.95 3.80 -0.93
N ILE A 119 10.88 4.74 -0.73
CA ILE A 119 12.16 4.46 -0.05
C ILE A 119 11.92 3.95 1.37
N ALA A 120 11.06 4.63 2.15
CA ALA A 120 10.73 4.20 3.50
C ALA A 120 10.12 2.78 3.51
N ARG A 121 9.26 2.49 2.53
CA ARG A 121 8.62 1.18 2.36
C ARG A 121 9.62 0.08 2.00
N ILE A 122 10.59 0.37 1.12
CA ILE A 122 11.67 -0.56 0.76
C ILE A 122 12.56 -0.85 1.97
N ILE A 123 12.96 0.18 2.72
CA ILE A 123 13.73 0.01 3.97
C ILE A 123 12.96 -0.88 4.95
N SER A 124 11.67 -0.60 5.15
CA SER A 124 10.78 -1.44 5.96
C SER A 124 10.74 -2.89 5.47
N ALA A 125 10.71 -3.14 4.16
CA ALA A 125 10.70 -4.48 3.59
C ALA A 125 12.01 -5.24 3.87
N VAL A 126 13.16 -4.58 3.67
CA VAL A 126 14.48 -5.20 3.94
C VAL A 126 14.63 -5.52 5.42
N LEU A 127 14.29 -4.59 6.31
CA LEU A 127 14.43 -4.79 7.76
C LEU A 127 13.48 -5.87 8.29
N SER A 128 12.22 -5.86 7.86
CA SER A 128 11.26 -6.90 8.24
C SER A 128 11.64 -8.27 7.66
N LEU A 129 12.25 -8.33 6.47
CA LEU A 129 12.80 -9.56 5.90
C LEU A 129 13.94 -10.12 6.77
N ILE A 130 14.89 -9.28 7.18
CA ILE A 130 15.99 -9.69 8.08
C ILE A 130 15.43 -10.27 9.38
N LEU A 131 14.42 -9.61 9.95
CA LEU A 131 13.77 -10.07 11.17
C LEU A 131 13.03 -11.40 10.95
N MET A 132 12.29 -11.52 9.84
CA MET A 132 11.57 -12.75 9.47
C MET A 132 12.54 -13.93 9.32
N LEU A 133 13.64 -13.75 8.58
CA LEU A 133 14.68 -14.76 8.41
C LEU A 133 15.33 -15.13 9.75
N SER A 134 15.55 -14.15 10.63
CA SER A 134 16.07 -14.41 11.97
C SER A 134 15.16 -15.32 12.78
N TYR A 135 13.84 -15.18 12.67
CA TYR A 135 12.87 -16.04 13.40
C TYR A 135 12.75 -17.44 12.78
N ILE A 136 13.02 -17.60 11.49
CA ILE A 136 12.98 -18.90 10.79
C ILE A 136 14.25 -19.70 11.05
N VAL A 137 15.42 -19.06 10.95
CA VAL A 137 16.72 -19.73 11.00
C VAL A 137 17.17 -20.03 12.41
N LEU A 138 16.90 -19.13 13.38
CA LEU A 138 17.38 -19.32 14.75
C LEU A 138 16.45 -20.26 15.52
N PRO A 139 17.01 -21.23 16.27
CA PRO A 139 16.22 -22.18 17.06
C PRO A 139 15.40 -21.48 18.15
N ASP A 140 14.35 -22.14 18.60
CA ASP A 140 13.47 -21.73 19.72
C ASP A 140 12.61 -20.47 19.51
N LYS A 141 12.62 -19.87 18.30
CA LYS A 141 11.77 -18.70 18.00
C LYS A 141 10.36 -19.05 17.49
N LEU A 142 10.08 -20.31 17.17
CA LEU A 142 8.79 -20.74 16.63
C LEU A 142 7.78 -21.23 17.68
N ALA A 143 8.14 -21.25 18.96
CA ALA A 143 7.23 -21.61 20.05
C ALA A 143 6.28 -20.45 20.44
N HIS A 144 5.05 -20.77 20.84
CA HIS A 144 4.09 -19.78 21.35
C HIS A 144 4.66 -19.08 22.60
N PRO A 145 4.50 -17.75 22.79
CA PRO A 145 3.70 -16.76 22.03
C PRO A 145 4.39 -16.15 20.81
N THR A 146 5.64 -16.53 20.56
CA THR A 146 6.50 -15.96 19.51
C THR A 146 5.95 -16.22 18.10
N THR A 147 5.14 -17.28 17.91
CA THR A 147 4.47 -17.60 16.64
C THR A 147 3.48 -16.50 16.18
N ILE A 148 2.75 -15.86 17.11
CA ILE A 148 1.83 -14.75 16.77
C ILE A 148 2.64 -13.55 16.27
N ILE A 149 3.73 -13.23 16.97
CA ILE A 149 4.67 -12.17 16.60
C ILE A 149 5.32 -12.48 15.25
N PHE A 150 5.68 -13.74 15.00
CA PHE A 150 6.22 -14.16 13.72
C PHE A 150 5.24 -13.94 12.56
N CYS A 151 3.97 -14.32 12.72
CA CYS A 151 2.94 -14.08 11.70
C CYS A 151 2.69 -12.58 11.48
N GLN A 152 2.79 -11.76 12.54
CA GLN A 152 2.77 -10.31 12.42
C GLN A 152 3.94 -9.80 11.56
N ILE A 153 5.16 -10.29 11.81
CA ILE A 153 6.36 -9.91 11.05
C ILE A 153 6.22 -10.31 9.59
N ILE A 154 5.69 -11.50 9.28
CA ILE A 154 5.38 -11.92 7.91
C ILE A 154 4.42 -10.93 7.25
N SER A 155 3.34 -10.57 7.94
CA SER A 155 2.36 -9.61 7.41
C SER A 155 2.98 -8.23 7.16
N ALA A 156 3.85 -7.78 8.06
CA ALA A 156 4.59 -6.51 7.93
C ALA A 156 5.54 -6.52 6.73
N PHE A 157 6.24 -7.65 6.53
CA PHE A 157 7.10 -7.87 5.38
C PHE A 157 6.30 -7.85 4.08
N LEU A 158 5.21 -8.62 3.99
CA LEU A 158 4.36 -8.65 2.79
C LEU A 158 3.80 -7.25 2.47
N PHE A 159 3.36 -6.51 3.49
CA PHE A 159 2.86 -5.14 3.35
C PHE A 159 3.93 -4.13 2.91
N SER A 160 5.19 -4.41 3.21
CA SER A 160 6.32 -3.59 2.79
C SER A 160 6.87 -4.02 1.42
N ALA A 161 6.82 -5.31 1.09
CA ALA A 161 7.31 -5.88 -0.16
C ALA A 161 6.52 -5.41 -1.39
N VAL A 162 5.32 -4.86 -1.20
CA VAL A 162 4.53 -4.21 -2.26
C VAL A 162 5.32 -3.11 -2.98
N ALA A 163 6.25 -2.43 -2.30
CA ALA A 163 7.11 -1.42 -2.94
C ALA A 163 7.98 -1.98 -4.07
N LEU A 164 8.29 -3.28 -4.07
CA LEU A 164 9.09 -3.92 -5.12
C LEU A 164 8.43 -3.81 -6.51
N PHE A 165 7.10 -3.69 -6.56
CA PHE A 165 6.37 -3.45 -7.81
C PHE A 165 6.60 -2.03 -8.35
N SER A 166 6.86 -1.06 -7.46
CA SER A 166 7.07 0.36 -7.79
C SER A 166 8.53 0.71 -8.09
N VAL A 167 9.50 -0.10 -7.65
CA VAL A 167 10.97 0.13 -7.81
C VAL A 167 11.37 0.39 -9.26
N PHE A 168 10.80 -0.33 -10.22
CA PHE A 168 11.20 -0.21 -11.63
C PHE A 168 10.52 0.94 -12.37
N SER A 169 9.29 1.29 -11.99
CA SER A 169 8.52 2.44 -12.48
C SER A 169 7.13 2.45 -11.84
N ARG A 170 6.83 3.45 -11.02
CA ARG A 170 5.48 3.69 -10.47
C ARG A 170 4.43 3.80 -11.56
N GLN A 171 4.73 4.56 -12.62
CA GLN A 171 3.78 4.85 -13.69
C GLN A 171 3.27 3.58 -14.38
N LYS A 172 4.10 2.54 -14.52
CA LYS A 172 3.69 1.24 -15.11
C LYS A 172 2.70 0.46 -14.23
N VAL A 173 2.63 0.76 -12.94
CA VAL A 173 1.63 0.20 -12.02
C VAL A 173 0.36 1.07 -12.04
N GLN A 174 0.52 2.40 -12.07
CA GLN A 174 -0.58 3.37 -11.97
C GLN A 174 -1.40 3.51 -13.27
N CYS A 175 -0.75 3.40 -14.43
CA CYS A 175 -1.35 3.69 -15.73
C CYS A 175 -1.05 2.58 -16.76
N VAL A 176 -1.99 2.36 -17.69
CA VAL A 176 -1.79 1.47 -18.86
C VAL A 176 -1.26 2.26 -20.04
N ASP A 177 -1.79 3.44 -20.26
CA ASP A 177 -1.38 4.39 -21.30
C ASP A 177 -1.37 5.83 -20.75
N SER A 178 -1.25 6.82 -21.63
CA SER A 178 -1.13 8.23 -21.24
C SER A 178 -2.38 8.82 -20.57
N ILE A 179 -3.55 8.17 -20.66
CA ILE A 179 -4.83 8.69 -20.14
C ILE A 179 -5.58 7.70 -19.24
N ASN A 180 -5.40 6.40 -19.46
CA ASN A 180 -6.18 5.35 -18.83
C ASN A 180 -5.48 4.83 -17.55
N PRO A 181 -6.15 4.95 -16.39
CA PRO A 181 -5.63 4.40 -15.14
C PRO A 181 -5.66 2.87 -15.16
N SER A 182 -4.75 2.27 -14.40
CA SER A 182 -4.70 0.83 -14.23
C SER A 182 -5.85 0.32 -13.38
N THR A 183 -6.45 -0.77 -13.82
CA THR A 183 -7.44 -1.59 -13.12
C THR A 183 -6.96 -3.03 -13.12
N GLN A 184 -7.56 -3.87 -12.28
CA GLN A 184 -7.20 -5.28 -12.25
C GLN A 184 -7.48 -6.02 -13.56
N GLN A 185 -8.38 -5.50 -14.41
CA GLN A 185 -8.74 -6.11 -15.69
C GLN A 185 -7.79 -5.70 -16.81
N ASN A 186 -7.25 -4.48 -16.78
CA ASN A 186 -6.40 -3.95 -17.85
C ASN A 186 -4.89 -4.01 -17.54
N ASN A 187 -4.49 -4.22 -16.28
CA ASN A 187 -3.09 -4.26 -15.87
C ASN A 187 -2.83 -5.32 -14.78
N LEU A 188 -2.15 -6.40 -15.16
CA LEU A 188 -1.81 -7.50 -14.23
C LEU A 188 -0.89 -7.03 -13.08
N ARG A 189 0.00 -6.06 -13.31
CA ARG A 189 0.89 -5.56 -12.26
C ARG A 189 0.11 -4.84 -11.17
N CYS A 190 -0.85 -4.01 -11.57
CA CYS A 190 -1.78 -3.35 -10.65
C CYS A 190 -2.65 -4.37 -9.90
N ALA A 191 -3.17 -5.38 -10.60
CA ALA A 191 -3.94 -6.46 -9.99
C ALA A 191 -3.14 -7.20 -8.91
N ALA A 192 -1.93 -7.66 -9.24
CA ALA A 192 -1.07 -8.42 -8.34
C ALA A 192 -0.59 -7.57 -7.15
N GLN A 193 -0.12 -6.36 -7.43
CA GLN A 193 0.33 -5.42 -6.40
C GLN A 193 -0.82 -5.04 -5.45
N GLY A 194 -1.98 -4.69 -5.99
CA GLY A 194 -3.16 -4.31 -5.20
C GLY A 194 -3.70 -5.48 -4.39
N THR A 195 -3.69 -6.69 -4.93
CA THR A 195 -4.07 -7.92 -4.20
C THR A 195 -3.17 -8.13 -3.00
N LEU A 196 -1.85 -8.07 -3.21
CA LEU A 196 -0.88 -8.22 -2.13
C LEU A 196 -1.03 -7.11 -1.09
N GLN A 197 -1.25 -5.87 -1.52
CA GLN A 197 -1.45 -4.71 -0.65
C GLN A 197 -2.69 -4.89 0.25
N VAL A 198 -3.84 -5.27 -0.31
CA VAL A 198 -5.08 -5.48 0.44
C VAL A 198 -4.93 -6.62 1.44
N PHE A 199 -4.42 -7.78 0.97
CA PHE A 199 -4.24 -8.95 1.81
C PHE A 199 -3.30 -8.68 2.98
N SER A 200 -2.12 -8.14 2.69
CA SER A 200 -1.09 -7.91 3.70
C SER A 200 -1.46 -6.80 4.68
N ALA A 201 -2.12 -5.73 4.24
CA ALA A 201 -2.62 -4.68 5.12
C ALA A 201 -3.67 -5.22 6.10
N ALA A 202 -4.65 -5.99 5.61
CA ALA A 202 -5.67 -6.62 6.45
C ALA A 202 -5.05 -7.63 7.43
N ALA A 203 -4.14 -8.48 6.95
CA ALA A 203 -3.42 -9.44 7.78
C ALA A 203 -2.61 -8.75 8.87
N PHE A 204 -1.89 -7.67 8.53
CA PHE A 204 -1.10 -6.90 9.48
C PHE A 204 -1.99 -6.28 10.58
N CYS A 205 -3.15 -5.72 10.23
CA CYS A 205 -4.11 -5.21 11.21
C CYS A 205 -4.67 -6.32 12.13
N ILE A 206 -5.05 -7.47 11.56
CA ILE A 206 -5.69 -8.55 12.31
C ILE A 206 -4.70 -9.27 13.24
N TRP A 207 -3.47 -9.51 12.78
CA TRP A 207 -2.42 -10.05 13.64
C TRP A 207 -2.05 -9.07 14.78
N ASN A 208 -2.13 -7.75 14.53
CA ASN A 208 -1.91 -6.75 15.59
C ASN A 208 -3.00 -6.85 16.66
N THR A 209 -4.26 -7.00 16.24
CA THR A 209 -5.37 -7.30 17.16
C THR A 209 -5.13 -8.59 17.93
N ALA A 210 -4.65 -9.65 17.28
CA ALA A 210 -4.33 -10.91 17.97
C ALA A 210 -3.22 -10.74 19.02
N VAL A 211 -2.17 -9.95 18.74
CA VAL A 211 -1.12 -9.62 19.73
C VAL A 211 -1.71 -8.92 20.95
N ILE A 212 -2.60 -7.94 20.75
CA ILE A 212 -3.24 -7.19 21.84
C ILE A 212 -4.15 -8.07 22.66
N LEU A 213 -4.99 -8.87 22.00
CA LEU A 213 -5.88 -9.80 22.68
C LEU A 213 -5.06 -10.81 23.48
N ASN A 214 -4.02 -11.40 22.90
CA ASN A 214 -3.13 -12.32 23.61
C ASN A 214 -2.51 -11.67 24.85
N LEU A 215 -2.05 -10.42 24.74
CA LEU A 215 -1.54 -9.66 25.88
C LEU A 215 -2.60 -9.46 26.97
N HIS A 216 -3.82 -9.09 26.61
CA HIS A 216 -4.93 -8.89 27.55
C HIS A 216 -5.29 -10.19 28.26
N LEU A 217 -5.49 -11.28 27.49
CA LEU A 217 -5.84 -12.59 28.03
C LEU A 217 -4.79 -13.10 29.01
N HIS A 218 -3.51 -12.97 28.67
CA HIS A 218 -2.42 -13.39 29.54
C HIS A 218 -2.28 -12.50 30.79
N THR A 219 -2.43 -11.18 30.66
CA THR A 219 -2.12 -10.24 31.74
C THR A 219 -3.28 -10.04 32.71
N VAL A 220 -4.50 -9.90 32.19
CA VAL A 220 -5.70 -9.59 32.99
C VAL A 220 -6.43 -10.86 33.41
N TRP A 221 -6.54 -11.84 32.51
CA TRP A 221 -7.29 -13.07 32.77
C TRP A 221 -6.40 -14.30 33.06
N GLY A 222 -5.07 -14.18 32.97
CA GLY A 222 -4.16 -15.31 33.22
C GLY A 222 -4.38 -16.50 32.28
N SER A 223 -4.99 -16.29 31.11
CA SER A 223 -5.44 -17.35 30.21
C SER A 223 -4.53 -17.49 28.99
N ALA A 224 -4.08 -18.71 28.73
CA ALA A 224 -3.30 -19.07 27.54
C ALA A 224 -4.19 -19.56 26.38
N TRP A 225 -5.31 -18.88 26.11
CA TRP A 225 -6.31 -19.32 25.12
C TRP A 225 -5.72 -19.44 23.70
N PHE A 226 -4.89 -18.49 23.28
CA PHE A 226 -4.24 -18.51 21.96
C PHE A 226 -3.23 -19.66 21.82
N ALA A 227 -2.54 -20.03 22.91
CA ALA A 227 -1.63 -21.17 22.91
C ALA A 227 -2.39 -22.49 22.69
N ARG A 228 -3.55 -22.63 23.33
CA ARG A 228 -4.39 -23.84 23.25
C ARG A 228 -5.14 -23.94 21.92
N ASN A 229 -5.58 -22.82 21.35
CA ASN A 229 -6.44 -22.78 20.16
C ASN A 229 -5.73 -22.22 18.92
N TYR A 230 -4.43 -22.52 18.76
CA TYR A 230 -3.62 -21.92 17.70
C TYR A 230 -4.17 -22.17 16.28
N VAL A 231 -4.79 -23.32 16.02
CA VAL A 231 -5.40 -23.64 14.71
C VAL A 231 -6.52 -22.66 14.38
N ILE A 232 -7.40 -22.37 15.34
CA ILE A 232 -8.50 -21.42 15.19
C ILE A 232 -7.92 -20.02 14.97
N THR A 233 -6.92 -19.63 15.77
CA THR A 233 -6.24 -18.33 15.62
C THR A 233 -5.69 -18.14 14.21
N HIS A 234 -4.89 -19.09 13.70
CA HIS A 234 -4.30 -18.95 12.36
C HIS A 234 -5.35 -18.95 11.26
N SER A 235 -6.39 -19.81 11.40
CA SER A 235 -7.49 -19.86 10.43
C SER A 235 -8.23 -18.54 10.36
N VAL A 236 -8.52 -17.91 11.49
CA VAL A 236 -9.19 -16.60 11.55
C VAL A 236 -8.27 -15.49 11.05
N CYS A 237 -7.04 -15.43 11.54
CA CYS A 237 -6.11 -14.33 11.25
C CYS A 237 -5.62 -14.31 9.80
N TRP A 238 -5.55 -15.45 9.11
CA TRP A 238 -5.25 -15.51 7.67
C TRP A 238 -6.51 -15.60 6.80
N GLY A 239 -7.58 -16.22 7.31
CA GLY A 239 -8.83 -16.40 6.58
C GLY A 239 -9.60 -15.10 6.35
N ILE A 240 -9.71 -14.22 7.37
CA ILE A 240 -10.41 -12.94 7.20
C ILE A 240 -9.72 -12.04 6.14
N PRO A 241 -8.39 -11.81 6.16
CA PRO A 241 -7.70 -11.11 5.07
C PRO A 241 -7.93 -11.74 3.70
N ALA A 242 -7.91 -13.08 3.62
CA ALA A 242 -8.15 -13.79 2.37
C ALA A 242 -9.58 -13.54 1.85
N ILE A 243 -10.60 -13.56 2.71
CA ILE A 243 -12.00 -13.26 2.34
C ILE A 243 -12.16 -11.82 1.88
N ILE A 244 -11.59 -10.84 2.60
CA ILE A 244 -11.62 -9.43 2.21
C ILE A 244 -10.99 -9.25 0.83
N THR A 245 -9.82 -9.85 0.61
CA THR A 245 -9.10 -9.75 -0.66
C THR A 245 -9.84 -10.46 -1.80
N ALA A 246 -10.38 -11.66 -1.56
CA ALA A 246 -11.18 -12.39 -2.52
C ALA A 246 -12.46 -11.63 -2.92
N THR A 247 -13.09 -10.95 -1.96
CA THR A 247 -14.24 -10.09 -2.21
C THR A 247 -13.86 -8.91 -3.11
N ALA A 248 -12.76 -8.22 -2.80
CA ALA A 248 -12.26 -7.12 -3.62
C ALA A 248 -11.95 -7.55 -5.06
N LEU A 249 -11.28 -8.70 -5.22
CA LEU A 249 -10.95 -9.28 -6.53
C LEU A 249 -12.19 -9.71 -7.30
N GLY A 250 -13.08 -10.47 -6.66
CA GLY A 250 -14.30 -10.99 -7.28
C GLY A 250 -15.25 -9.89 -7.73
N MET A 251 -15.28 -8.76 -7.02
CA MET A 251 -16.09 -7.59 -7.38
C MET A 251 -15.43 -6.66 -8.40
N GLY A 252 -14.22 -6.96 -8.88
CA GLY A 252 -13.59 -6.10 -9.88
C GLY A 252 -12.97 -4.81 -9.34
N GLN A 253 -12.80 -4.67 -8.02
CA GLN A 253 -12.63 -3.37 -7.37
C GLN A 253 -11.16 -2.95 -7.16
N ILE A 254 -10.17 -3.74 -7.56
CA ILE A 254 -8.77 -3.31 -7.47
C ILE A 254 -8.44 -2.38 -8.64
N SER A 255 -8.15 -1.12 -8.34
CA SER A 255 -7.73 -0.13 -9.33
C SER A 255 -6.78 0.90 -8.73
N TRP A 256 -6.03 1.57 -9.60
CA TRP A 256 -5.35 2.79 -9.23
C TRP A 256 -6.36 3.94 -9.27
N ASN A 257 -6.43 4.72 -8.19
CA ASN A 257 -7.18 5.97 -8.14
C ASN A 257 -6.29 7.10 -7.64
N THR A 258 -5.59 6.85 -6.55
CA THR A 258 -4.71 7.82 -5.90
C THR A 258 -3.54 7.15 -5.20
N GLY A 259 -2.45 7.89 -5.01
CA GLY A 259 -1.28 7.40 -4.28
C GLY A 259 -0.30 6.63 -5.15
N SER A 260 0.67 5.97 -4.52
CA SER A 260 1.72 5.19 -5.19
C SER A 260 1.27 3.80 -5.63
N TYR A 261 0.20 3.27 -5.02
CA TYR A 261 -0.16 1.86 -5.10
C TYR A 261 -1.60 1.67 -5.54
N CYS A 262 -1.87 0.63 -6.32
CA CYS A 262 -3.21 0.11 -6.55
C CYS A 262 -3.81 -0.42 -5.24
N PHE A 263 -5.09 -0.12 -5.05
CA PHE A 263 -5.86 -0.51 -3.88
C PHE A 263 -7.32 -0.74 -4.28
N ILE A 264 -8.19 -1.02 -3.30
CA ILE A 264 -9.63 -1.08 -3.56
C ILE A 264 -10.12 0.30 -3.99
N SER A 265 -11.02 0.32 -4.96
CA SER A 265 -11.67 1.52 -5.48
C SER A 265 -12.21 2.39 -4.35
N GLN A 266 -12.10 3.72 -4.49
CA GLN A 266 -12.53 4.66 -3.45
C GLN A 266 -14.00 4.45 -3.04
N SER A 267 -14.87 4.11 -3.99
CA SER A 267 -16.31 3.91 -3.74
C SER A 267 -16.61 2.69 -2.88
N MET A 268 -15.79 1.63 -2.96
CA MET A 268 -16.04 0.35 -2.28
C MET A 268 -15.05 0.04 -1.15
N ALA A 269 -13.95 0.78 -1.05
CA ALA A 269 -12.91 0.53 -0.05
C ALA A 269 -13.43 0.66 1.39
N SER A 270 -14.34 1.60 1.67
CA SER A 270 -14.98 1.73 3.00
C SER A 270 -15.74 0.46 3.39
N ALA A 271 -16.57 -0.05 2.49
CA ALA A 271 -17.41 -1.22 2.71
C ALA A 271 -16.62 -2.53 2.77
N ILE A 272 -15.67 -2.73 1.87
CA ILE A 272 -14.94 -4.01 1.74
C ILE A 272 -13.79 -4.12 2.75
N PHE A 273 -13.12 -3.00 3.07
CA PHE A 273 -11.86 -3.03 3.84
C PHE A 273 -11.97 -2.31 5.19
N PHE A 274 -12.35 -1.03 5.20
CA PHE A 274 -12.27 -0.24 6.43
C PHE A 274 -13.31 -0.66 7.48
N TYR A 275 -14.59 -0.81 7.12
CA TYR A 275 -15.62 -1.17 8.11
C TYR A 275 -15.43 -2.57 8.72
N PRO A 276 -15.11 -3.64 7.97
CA PRO A 276 -14.84 -4.95 8.57
C PRO A 276 -13.65 -4.92 9.53
N LEU A 277 -12.57 -4.21 9.18
CA LEU A 277 -11.42 -4.05 10.08
C LEU A 277 -11.76 -3.17 11.28
N ALA A 278 -12.69 -2.21 11.15
CA ALA A 278 -13.04 -1.28 12.22
C ALA A 278 -13.64 -2.00 13.41
N ILE A 279 -14.50 -2.97 13.13
CA ILE A 279 -15.14 -3.83 14.11
C ILE A 279 -14.11 -4.62 14.94
N LEU A 280 -12.91 -4.89 14.39
CA LEU A 280 -11.83 -5.57 15.10
C LEU A 280 -10.89 -4.60 15.81
N LEU A 281 -10.50 -3.52 15.13
CA LEU A 281 -9.47 -2.59 15.61
C LEU A 281 -9.97 -1.68 16.75
N PHE A 282 -11.20 -1.17 16.67
CA PHE A 282 -11.71 -0.26 17.72
C PHE A 282 -11.85 -0.98 19.08
N PRO A 283 -12.49 -2.16 19.18
CA PRO A 283 -12.52 -2.89 20.46
C PRO A 283 -11.12 -3.27 20.95
N SER A 284 -10.22 -3.67 20.04
CA SER A 284 -8.82 -3.97 20.37
C SER A 284 -8.12 -2.76 20.98
N PHE A 285 -8.34 -1.55 20.46
CA PHE A 285 -7.78 -0.32 21.00
C PHE A 285 -8.25 -0.06 22.45
N PHE A 286 -9.55 -0.16 22.71
CA PHE A 286 -10.09 0.02 24.06
C PHE A 286 -9.59 -1.06 25.04
N LEU A 287 -9.51 -2.31 24.59
CA LEU A 287 -8.92 -3.40 25.38
C LEU A 287 -7.44 -3.15 25.68
N HIS A 288 -6.69 -2.60 24.72
CA HIS A 288 -5.29 -2.25 24.93
C HIS A 288 -5.14 -1.17 26.02
N ILE A 289 -5.96 -0.12 25.96
CA ILE A 289 -6.02 0.93 26.99
C ILE A 289 -6.36 0.32 28.36
N SER A 290 -7.39 -0.51 28.43
CA SER A 290 -7.80 -1.19 29.68
C SER A 290 -6.66 -2.04 30.27
N THR A 291 -5.95 -2.78 29.42
CA THR A 291 -4.79 -3.59 29.82
C THR A 291 -3.68 -2.72 30.40
N PHE A 292 -3.39 -1.59 29.76
CA PHE A 292 -2.37 -0.66 30.22
C PHE A 292 -2.72 -0.07 31.59
N PHE A 293 -3.97 0.38 31.79
CA PHE A 293 -4.44 0.85 33.10
C PHE A 293 -4.36 -0.23 34.18
N HIS A 294 -4.72 -1.47 33.85
CA HIS A 294 -4.60 -2.59 34.78
C HIS A 294 -3.13 -2.82 35.20
N ILE A 295 -2.20 -2.84 34.24
CA ILE A 295 -0.76 -2.97 34.50
C ILE A 295 -0.27 -1.82 35.38
N ALA A 296 -0.62 -0.58 35.07
CA ALA A 296 -0.23 0.59 35.84
C ALA A 296 -0.73 0.49 37.29
N ARG A 297 -2.00 0.13 37.48
CA ARG A 297 -2.60 -0.05 38.82
C ARG A 297 -1.88 -1.12 39.63
N VAL A 298 -1.67 -2.31 39.07
CA VAL A 298 -0.99 -3.42 39.76
C VAL A 298 0.45 -3.04 40.12
N THR A 299 1.14 -2.35 39.22
CA THR A 299 2.52 -1.88 39.46
C THR A 299 2.58 -0.86 40.61
N ILE A 300 1.67 0.12 40.64
CA ILE A 300 1.62 1.12 41.72
C ILE A 300 1.30 0.46 43.07
N GLN A 301 0.30 -0.41 43.11
CA GLN A 301 -0.09 -1.11 44.34
C GLN A 301 1.06 -1.94 44.90
N SER A 302 1.78 -2.67 44.04
CA SER A 302 2.94 -3.47 44.46
C SER A 302 4.13 -2.64 44.95
N SER A 303 4.35 -1.45 44.39
CA SER A 303 5.41 -0.54 44.83
C SER A 303 5.11 -0.02 46.24
N ASN A 304 3.85 0.27 46.55
CA ASN A 304 3.44 0.71 47.88
C ASN A 304 3.57 -0.42 48.92
N GLU A 305 3.21 -1.65 48.58
CA GLU A 305 3.38 -2.82 49.47
C GLU A 305 4.86 -3.13 49.75
N SER A 306 5.74 -2.97 48.77
CA SER A 306 7.19 -3.14 48.97
C SER A 306 7.83 -2.06 49.85
N SER A 307 7.28 -0.84 49.85
CA SER A 307 7.76 0.26 50.70
C SER A 307 7.18 0.20 52.13
N GLY A 308 6.05 -0.48 52.32
CA GLY A 308 5.36 -0.61 53.61
C GLY A 308 5.81 -1.79 54.48
N THR A 309 6.63 -2.71 53.97
CA THR A 309 6.97 -3.98 54.65
C THR A 309 8.46 -4.10 55.02
N SER A 310 9.08 -2.99 55.44
CA SER A 310 10.38 -3.00 56.14
C SER A 310 10.22 -3.10 57.67
N GLY A 311 9.02 -3.37 58.19
CA GLY A 311 8.76 -3.49 59.62
C GLY A 311 7.73 -4.57 59.95
N SER A 312 8.16 -5.52 60.79
CA SER A 312 7.39 -6.52 61.54
C SER A 312 7.06 -7.87 60.88
N THR A 313 7.71 -8.89 61.44
CA THR A 313 7.33 -10.30 61.47
C THR A 313 5.92 -10.52 62.02
N SER A 314 5.11 -11.35 61.36
CA SER A 314 4.38 -12.43 62.04
C SER A 314 3.85 -13.46 61.05
N ILE A 315 4.12 -14.71 61.40
CA ILE A 315 3.58 -15.94 60.82
C ILE A 315 2.14 -16.05 61.31
N THR A 316 1.15 -16.10 60.41
CA THR A 316 -0.09 -16.90 60.45
C THR A 316 -1.11 -16.33 59.46
N GLY A 317 -1.64 -17.18 58.57
CA GLY A 317 -2.72 -16.84 57.65
C GLY A 317 -2.46 -17.37 56.24
N GLY A 318 -3.04 -18.53 55.93
CA GLY A 318 -2.93 -19.23 54.65
C GLY A 318 -3.64 -18.55 53.47
N GLY A 319 -3.26 -17.32 53.15
CA GLY A 319 -3.58 -16.69 51.86
C GLY A 319 -2.47 -16.99 50.84
N PRO A 320 -2.78 -17.30 49.57
CA PRO A 320 -1.75 -17.53 48.57
C PRO A 320 -0.88 -16.27 48.42
N PRO A 321 0.44 -16.39 48.32
CA PRO A 321 1.36 -15.26 48.42
C PRO A 321 1.13 -14.27 47.27
N THR A 322 0.73 -13.04 47.60
CA THR A 322 0.57 -11.92 46.65
C THR A 322 1.86 -11.62 45.87
N ILE A 323 3.01 -11.85 46.50
CA ILE A 323 4.36 -11.75 45.93
C ILE A 323 4.56 -12.69 44.72
N SER A 324 3.92 -13.87 44.69
CA SER A 324 4.01 -14.82 43.58
C SER A 324 3.30 -14.30 42.33
N LYS A 325 2.08 -13.76 42.50
CA LYS A 325 1.30 -13.16 41.42
C LYS A 325 2.00 -11.92 40.84
N TYR A 326 2.63 -11.10 41.69
CA TYR A 326 3.42 -9.95 41.28
C TYR A 326 4.65 -10.34 40.44
N ARG A 327 5.45 -11.31 40.89
CA ARG A 327 6.62 -11.80 40.13
C ARG A 327 6.21 -12.41 38.78
N HIS A 328 5.08 -13.10 38.73
CA HIS A 328 4.54 -13.64 37.48
C HIS A 328 4.08 -12.52 36.55
N ALA A 329 3.29 -11.56 37.04
CA ALA A 329 2.83 -10.40 36.26
C ALA A 329 3.99 -9.54 35.75
N MET A 330 5.00 -9.26 36.59
CA MET A 330 6.17 -8.45 36.22
C MET A 330 7.08 -9.16 35.21
N THR A 331 7.23 -10.48 35.32
CA THR A 331 7.94 -11.29 34.30
C THR A 331 7.20 -11.25 32.97
N VAL A 332 5.86 -11.36 32.97
CA VAL A 332 5.02 -11.27 31.76
C VAL A 332 5.09 -9.86 31.14
N ILE A 333 5.02 -8.79 31.94
CA ILE A 333 5.14 -7.40 31.49
C ILE A 333 6.53 -7.15 30.86
N LYS A 334 7.62 -7.59 31.51
CA LYS A 334 8.99 -7.46 30.98
C LYS A 334 9.21 -8.22 29.68
N ILE A 335 8.47 -9.28 29.43
CA ILE A 335 8.57 -10.07 28.19
C ILE A 335 7.68 -9.48 27.08
N GLN A 336 6.54 -8.89 27.43
CA GLN A 336 5.51 -8.47 26.46
C GLN A 336 5.44 -6.97 26.18
N TRP A 337 6.12 -6.10 26.94
CA TRP A 337 6.04 -4.63 26.73
C TRP A 337 6.44 -4.20 25.31
N ARG A 338 7.35 -4.94 24.66
CA ARG A 338 7.73 -4.70 23.26
C ARG A 338 6.57 -4.98 22.32
N ALA A 339 5.93 -6.15 22.47
CA ALA A 339 4.77 -6.51 21.66
C ALA A 339 3.61 -5.53 21.92
N ALA A 340 3.42 -5.09 23.17
CA ALA A 340 2.44 -4.07 23.54
C ALA A 340 2.73 -2.72 22.86
N LEU A 341 3.98 -2.24 22.93
CA LEU A 341 4.43 -1.00 22.30
C LEU A 341 4.28 -1.04 20.78
N MET A 342 4.60 -2.18 20.15
CA MET A 342 4.40 -2.33 18.70
C MET A 342 2.92 -2.23 18.35
N ALA A 343 2.08 -2.93 19.10
CA ALA A 343 0.66 -2.93 18.81
C ALA A 343 0.00 -1.56 19.06
N SER A 344 0.45 -0.80 20.07
CA SER A 344 -0.02 0.57 20.30
C SER A 344 0.39 1.52 19.18
N LEU A 345 1.63 1.44 18.71
CA LEU A 345 2.11 2.23 17.57
C LEU A 345 1.36 1.84 16.30
N ALA A 346 1.18 0.55 16.04
CA ALA A 346 0.46 0.07 14.86
C ALA A 346 -1.00 0.53 14.83
N ILE A 347 -1.71 0.47 15.96
CA ILE A 347 -3.08 1.02 16.04
C ILE A 347 -3.08 2.53 15.83
N THR A 348 -2.14 3.26 16.43
CA THR A 348 -2.07 4.72 16.27
C THR A 348 -1.86 5.09 14.80
N LEU A 349 -0.96 4.39 14.10
CA LEU A 349 -0.72 4.57 12.67
C LEU A 349 -1.96 4.23 11.84
N ALA A 350 -2.65 3.12 12.16
CA ALA A 350 -3.87 2.72 11.47
C ALA A 350 -4.99 3.77 11.65
N VAL A 351 -5.23 4.22 12.89
CA VAL A 351 -6.23 5.25 13.20
C VAL A 351 -5.89 6.56 12.50
N TYR A 352 -4.63 6.99 12.51
CA TYR A 352 -4.21 8.19 11.80
C TYR A 352 -4.51 8.12 10.29
N TYR A 353 -4.15 6.99 9.65
CA TYR A 353 -4.44 6.76 8.24
C TYR A 353 -5.95 6.75 7.96
N TRP A 354 -6.74 6.18 8.86
CA TRP A 354 -8.20 6.14 8.71
C TRP A 354 -8.83 7.52 8.86
N LEU A 355 -8.36 8.33 9.80
CA LEU A 355 -8.79 9.72 9.92
C LEU A 355 -8.48 10.49 8.63
N PHE A 356 -7.27 10.34 8.08
CA PHE A 356 -6.94 10.90 6.76
C PHE A 356 -7.91 10.41 5.68
N TYR A 357 -8.17 9.10 5.61
CA TYR A 357 -9.07 8.51 4.62
C TYR A 357 -10.51 9.04 4.74
N PHE A 358 -11.11 9.04 5.92
CA PHE A 358 -12.52 9.46 6.04
C PHE A 358 -12.70 10.99 5.94
N PHE A 359 -11.77 11.78 6.49
CA PHE A 359 -11.93 13.23 6.55
C PHE A 359 -11.29 14.00 5.40
N GLN A 360 -10.15 13.55 4.88
CA GLN A 360 -9.44 14.24 3.80
C GLN A 360 -9.71 13.58 2.45
N PHE A 361 -9.63 12.26 2.37
CA PHE A 361 -9.77 11.56 1.09
C PHE A 361 -11.18 11.69 0.49
N SER A 362 -12.20 11.92 1.30
CA SER A 362 -13.56 12.22 0.82
C SER A 362 -13.65 13.47 -0.07
N LYS A 363 -12.66 14.37 -0.01
CA LYS A 363 -12.52 15.50 -0.94
C LYS A 363 -12.15 15.09 -2.36
N MET A 364 -11.50 13.93 -2.54
CA MET A 364 -11.15 13.39 -3.86
C MET A 364 -12.33 12.72 -4.57
N ASN A 365 -13.53 12.73 -3.99
CA ASN A 365 -14.72 12.21 -4.65
C ASN A 365 -14.98 13.00 -5.95
N PRO A 366 -15.05 12.33 -7.12
CA PRO A 366 -15.23 13.00 -8.41
C PRO A 366 -16.44 13.94 -8.47
N GLU A 367 -17.55 13.59 -7.82
CA GLU A 367 -18.77 14.41 -7.82
C GLU A 367 -18.56 15.74 -7.10
N ARG A 368 -17.75 15.74 -6.04
CA ARG A 368 -17.42 16.95 -5.26
C ARG A 368 -16.28 17.74 -5.88
N LEU A 369 -15.31 17.05 -6.48
CA LEU A 369 -14.09 17.67 -6.98
C LEU A 369 -14.27 18.30 -8.36
N ARG A 370 -15.03 17.66 -9.27
CA ARG A 370 -15.23 18.13 -10.64
C ARG A 370 -15.68 19.60 -10.76
N PRO A 371 -16.71 20.09 -10.03
CA PRO A 371 -17.12 21.50 -10.15
C PRO A 371 -16.03 22.47 -9.69
N ASN A 372 -15.16 22.07 -8.76
CA ASN A 372 -14.06 22.91 -8.30
C ASN A 372 -12.90 22.92 -9.31
N ILE A 373 -12.63 21.79 -9.97
CA ILE A 373 -11.70 21.74 -11.10
C ILE A 373 -12.18 22.66 -12.23
N GLU A 374 -13.45 22.60 -12.60
CA GLU A 374 -14.01 23.42 -13.68
C GLU A 374 -14.01 24.92 -13.34
N ASN A 375 -14.45 25.30 -12.14
CA ASN A 375 -14.64 26.72 -11.79
C ASN A 375 -13.35 27.45 -11.38
N HIS A 376 -12.36 26.73 -10.83
CA HIS A 376 -11.12 27.34 -10.34
C HIS A 376 -9.93 26.97 -11.23
N PHE A 377 -9.61 25.67 -11.33
CA PHE A 377 -8.40 25.22 -12.02
C PHE A 377 -8.46 25.46 -13.53
N MET A 378 -9.52 25.00 -14.19
CA MET A 378 -9.72 25.17 -15.64
C MET A 378 -9.85 26.64 -16.02
N LYS A 379 -10.61 27.40 -15.24
CA LYS A 379 -10.81 28.82 -15.48
C LYS A 379 -9.49 29.60 -15.42
N CYS A 380 -8.69 29.38 -14.37
CA CYS A 380 -7.37 29.99 -14.24
C CYS A 380 -6.44 29.65 -15.43
N LEU A 381 -6.46 28.40 -15.91
CA LEU A 381 -5.67 28.00 -17.09
C LEU A 381 -6.14 28.70 -18.37
N ILE A 382 -7.46 28.87 -18.54
CA ILE A 382 -8.04 29.62 -19.67
C ILE A 382 -7.67 31.10 -19.61
N ASP A 383 -7.60 31.67 -18.40
CA ASP A 383 -7.21 33.06 -18.16
C ASP A 383 -5.69 33.29 -18.34
N GLY A 384 -4.93 32.25 -18.70
CA GLY A 384 -3.50 32.32 -19.02
C GLY A 384 -2.57 31.99 -17.87
N GLY A 385 -3.09 31.46 -16.75
CA GLY A 385 -2.29 30.96 -15.64
C GLY A 385 -1.53 29.69 -15.99
N ASP A 386 -0.45 29.42 -15.26
CA ASP A 386 0.28 28.15 -15.32
C ASP A 386 -0.27 27.13 -14.29
N GLN A 387 0.13 25.86 -14.40
CA GLN A 387 -0.34 24.81 -13.49
C GLN A 387 -0.11 25.18 -12.02
N ASN A 388 1.07 25.70 -11.68
CA ASN A 388 1.42 25.97 -10.28
C ASN A 388 0.59 27.10 -9.68
N SER A 389 0.27 28.14 -10.44
CA SER A 389 -0.63 29.21 -9.99
C SER A 389 -2.06 28.71 -9.87
N CYS A 390 -2.55 27.94 -10.84
CA CYS A 390 -3.95 27.47 -10.84
C CYS A 390 -4.21 26.37 -9.80
N VAL A 391 -3.21 25.56 -9.47
CA VAL A 391 -3.31 24.60 -8.35
C VAL A 391 -3.47 25.33 -7.01
N ALA A 392 -2.90 26.53 -6.84
CA ALA A 392 -3.04 27.29 -5.61
C ALA A 392 -4.51 27.68 -5.34
N GLU A 393 -5.28 27.97 -6.39
CA GLU A 393 -6.73 28.23 -6.28
C GLU A 393 -7.53 26.96 -5.96
N LEU A 394 -7.08 25.80 -6.44
CA LEU A 394 -7.72 24.51 -6.19
C LEU A 394 -7.37 23.92 -4.81
N ALA A 395 -6.27 24.35 -4.19
CA ALA A 395 -5.72 23.80 -2.96
C ALA A 395 -6.70 23.65 -1.78
N PRO A 396 -7.66 24.57 -1.50
CA PRO A 396 -8.62 24.41 -0.41
C PRO A 396 -9.54 23.20 -0.56
N TYR A 397 -9.81 22.80 -1.81
CA TYR A 397 -10.74 21.73 -2.17
C TYR A 397 -10.06 20.36 -2.26
N LEU A 398 -8.73 20.31 -2.22
CA LEU A 398 -7.95 19.09 -2.26
C LEU A 398 -7.52 18.66 -0.84
N PRO A 399 -7.16 17.37 -0.66
CA PRO A 399 -6.39 16.95 0.49
C PRO A 399 -5.06 17.71 0.56
N SER A 400 -4.71 18.20 1.75
CA SER A 400 -3.40 18.83 1.95
C SER A 400 -2.27 17.87 1.60
N PHE A 401 -1.33 18.33 0.77
CA PHE A 401 -0.13 17.56 0.39
C PHE A 401 0.60 17.01 1.62
N ALA A 402 0.81 17.86 2.64
CA ALA A 402 1.52 17.48 3.85
C ALA A 402 0.85 16.32 4.59
N ILE A 403 -0.48 16.36 4.73
CA ILE A 403 -1.25 15.32 5.43
C ILE A 403 -1.28 14.02 4.61
N MET A 404 -1.40 14.14 3.29
CA MET A 404 -1.41 12.97 2.40
C MET A 404 -0.07 12.24 2.43
N ILE A 405 1.04 12.96 2.26
CA ILE A 405 2.37 12.37 2.29
C ILE A 405 2.73 11.88 3.69
N SER A 406 2.33 12.57 4.77
CA SER A 406 2.58 12.08 6.13
C SER A 406 1.84 10.77 6.40
N ALA A 407 0.58 10.63 5.97
CA ALA A 407 -0.17 9.39 6.10
C ALA A 407 0.50 8.24 5.34
N GLU A 408 0.95 8.50 4.12
CA GLU A 408 1.60 7.50 3.28
C GLU A 408 2.98 7.07 3.84
N VAL A 409 3.80 8.03 4.27
CA VAL A 409 5.12 7.77 4.87
C VAL A 409 4.98 7.02 6.20
N LEU A 410 4.07 7.43 7.07
CA LEU A 410 3.86 6.78 8.37
C LEU A 410 3.51 5.31 8.21
N VAL A 411 2.57 4.99 7.33
CA VAL A 411 2.21 3.60 7.03
C VAL A 411 3.38 2.84 6.37
N SER A 412 4.23 3.54 5.61
CA SER A 412 5.42 2.96 4.98
C SER A 412 6.52 2.58 5.96
N THR A 413 6.48 3.08 7.20
CA THR A 413 7.44 2.73 8.26
C THR A 413 7.03 1.52 9.10
N ALA A 414 5.93 0.84 8.78
CA ALA A 414 5.43 -0.29 9.59
C ALA A 414 6.49 -1.40 9.82
N GLY A 415 7.21 -1.80 8.78
CA GLY A 415 8.28 -2.81 8.88
C GLY A 415 9.49 -2.33 9.67
N LEU A 416 9.89 -1.06 9.50
CA LEU A 416 10.94 -0.40 10.29
C LEU A 416 10.59 -0.40 11.78
N VAL A 417 9.37 -0.01 12.13
CA VAL A 417 8.89 0.00 13.52
C VAL A 417 8.91 -1.42 14.11
N CYS A 418 8.45 -2.41 13.36
CA CYS A 418 8.53 -3.82 13.77
C CYS A 418 9.98 -4.23 14.04
N PHE A 419 10.91 -3.88 13.15
CA PHE A 419 12.33 -4.18 13.33
C PHE A 419 12.90 -3.54 14.59
N ILE A 420 12.71 -2.23 14.79
CA ILE A 420 13.26 -1.51 15.96
C ILE A 420 12.80 -2.15 17.28
N ILE A 421 11.54 -2.58 17.34
CA ILE A 421 10.95 -3.11 18.58
C ILE A 421 11.40 -4.55 18.86
N PHE A 422 11.42 -5.40 17.84
CA PHE A 422 11.72 -6.82 18.01
C PHE A 422 13.19 -7.18 17.85
N PHE A 423 13.99 -6.31 17.23
CA PHE A 423 15.44 -6.48 17.17
C PHE A 423 16.03 -6.43 18.59
N LYS A 424 16.91 -7.39 18.88
CA LYS A 424 17.60 -7.54 20.16
C LYS A 424 19.08 -7.74 19.90
N PRO A 425 19.99 -7.15 20.70
CA PRO A 425 21.41 -7.48 20.63
C PRO A 425 21.69 -8.98 20.82
N SER A 426 20.79 -9.71 21.51
CA SER A 426 20.87 -11.16 21.63
C SER A 426 20.73 -11.88 20.28
N LEU A 427 19.94 -11.37 19.34
CA LEU A 427 19.83 -11.94 17.99
C LEU A 427 21.19 -11.88 17.27
N VAL A 428 21.96 -10.80 17.46
CA VAL A 428 23.30 -10.68 16.86
C VAL A 428 24.25 -11.73 17.44
N ARG A 429 24.16 -12.00 18.74
CA ARG A 429 24.94 -13.06 19.40
C ARG A 429 24.52 -14.44 18.89
N GLU A 430 23.23 -14.72 18.83
CA GLU A 430 22.68 -15.98 18.32
C GLU A 430 23.09 -16.23 16.85
N TRP A 431 23.06 -15.20 16.00
CA TRP A 431 23.58 -15.29 14.62
C TRP A 431 25.09 -15.58 14.58
N ARG A 432 25.88 -14.93 15.42
CA ARG A 432 27.32 -15.19 15.53
C ARG A 432 27.59 -16.63 15.97
N ASP A 433 26.86 -17.12 16.96
CA ASP A 433 27.00 -18.48 17.48
C ASP A 433 26.56 -19.51 16.43
N PHE A 434 25.49 -19.22 15.68
CA PHE A 434 25.04 -20.01 14.54
C PHE A 434 26.14 -20.12 13.46
N PHE A 435 26.69 -19.00 12.99
CA PHE A 435 27.77 -19.02 11.99
C PHE A 435 29.04 -19.69 12.52
N GLY A 436 29.37 -19.54 13.81
CA GLY A 436 30.47 -20.26 14.44
C GLY A 436 30.26 -21.78 14.41
N SER A 437 29.05 -22.25 14.74
CA SER A 437 28.71 -23.68 14.73
C SER A 437 28.70 -24.28 13.31
N VAL A 438 28.17 -23.53 12.33
CA VAL A 438 28.18 -23.93 10.91
C VAL A 438 29.61 -23.97 10.37
N GLY A 439 30.45 -22.97 10.71
CA GLY A 439 31.85 -22.95 10.34
C GLY A 439 32.63 -24.15 10.89
N TYR A 440 32.38 -24.53 12.15
CA TYR A 440 32.96 -25.75 12.74
C TYR A 440 32.51 -27.03 12.00
N PHE A 441 31.22 -27.14 11.69
CA PHE A 441 30.67 -28.32 10.99
C PHE A 441 31.20 -28.45 9.55
N LEU A 442 31.33 -27.33 8.84
CA LEU A 442 31.90 -27.30 7.49
C LEU A 442 33.41 -27.62 7.49
N SER A 443 34.17 -27.09 8.47
CA SER A 443 35.60 -27.39 8.63
C SER A 443 35.85 -28.87 8.94
N ARG A 444 35.05 -29.47 9.83
CA ARG A 444 35.13 -30.91 10.15
C ARG A 444 34.77 -31.81 8.96
N ARG A 445 33.89 -31.36 8.05
CA ARG A 445 33.54 -32.08 6.82
C ARG A 445 34.62 -31.95 5.73
N GLY A 446 35.39 -30.85 5.74
CA GLY A 446 36.59 -30.69 4.93
C GLY A 446 37.73 -31.60 5.39
N GLY A 447 38.05 -31.59 6.69
CA GLY A 447 39.11 -32.44 7.26
C GLY A 447 38.87 -33.94 7.10
N ARG A 448 37.60 -34.41 7.13
CA ARG A 448 37.27 -35.82 6.89
C ARG A 448 37.43 -36.26 5.43
N LYS A 449 37.48 -35.34 4.46
CA LYS A 449 37.81 -35.65 3.06
C LYS A 449 39.33 -35.76 2.87
N ASP A 450 40.10 -34.89 3.52
CA ASP A 450 41.57 -34.91 3.42
C ASP A 450 42.17 -36.15 4.13
N GLU A 451 41.47 -36.72 5.11
CA GLU A 451 41.91 -37.93 5.84
C GLU A 451 41.58 -39.24 5.08
N GLU A 452 40.68 -39.23 4.10
CA GLU A 452 40.38 -40.38 3.23
C GLU A 452 41.34 -40.48 2.02
N ASP A 453 42.02 -39.39 1.64
CA ASP A 453 43.02 -39.37 0.54
C ASP A 453 44.46 -39.70 1.01
N PHE A 454 44.68 -39.90 2.32
CA PHE A 454 45.99 -40.17 2.93
C PHE A 454 46.16 -41.62 3.43
N ILE A 455 45.54 -42.60 2.76
CA ILE A 455 45.90 -44.02 2.92
C ILE A 455 46.89 -44.40 1.80
N PRO A 456 48.21 -44.39 2.04
CA PRO A 456 49.15 -44.98 1.10
C PRO A 456 48.97 -46.51 1.09
N MET A 457 48.83 -47.07 -0.13
CA MET A 457 48.89 -48.51 -0.40
C MET A 457 50.22 -49.13 0.04
#